data_AF-A0A150FVV1-F1
#
_entry.id   AF-A0A150FVV1-F1
#
_cell.length_a   1.000
_cell.length_b   1.000
_cell.length_c   1.000
_cell.angle_alpha   90.00
_cell.angle_beta   90.00
_cell.angle_gamma   90.00
#
_symmetry.space_group_name_H-M   'P 1'
#
loop_
_entity.id
_entity.type
_entity.pdbx_description
1 polymer ?
#
loop_
_entity_poly.entity_id
_entity_poly.type
_entity_poly.pdbx_seq_one_letter_code
_entity_poly.pdbx_strand_id
1 'polypeptide(L)'
;MRVLVKPRLQVENWSLYWKESLKTSTECLEPIELDLPEEAGAAGGVSGEAASRVAGPTAADLLCATAAALGWQPVGSLIKLDGFSGPWERVLVRGRELAPTQSLREATSAPAAKVVAPEAAAGPMTVTVVRIVLKADGWKIRQAGDFLSDSDDDM
;
A
#
# COMPACT_ATOMS: atom_id res chain seq x y z
N MET A 1 -6.31 15.34 12.53
CA MET A 1 -5.22 15.65 11.57
C MET A 1 -5.65 15.41 10.14
N ARG A 2 -5.52 16.43 9.27
CA ARG A 2 -5.77 16.35 7.82
C ARG A 2 -4.56 15.85 7.05
N VAL A 3 -4.76 14.85 6.21
CA VAL A 3 -3.72 14.21 5.41
C VAL A 3 -4.16 14.12 3.96
N LEU A 4 -3.34 14.60 3.04
CA LEU A 4 -3.49 14.38 1.61
C LEU A 4 -2.77 13.08 1.23
N VAL A 5 -3.54 12.03 0.95
CA VAL A 5 -3.02 10.74 0.52
C VAL A 5 -2.91 10.71 -0.99
N LYS A 6 -1.75 10.28 -1.49
CA LYS A 6 -1.49 9.97 -2.89
C LYS A 6 -1.41 8.45 -3.05
N PRO A 7 -2.55 7.78 -3.31
CA PRO A 7 -2.58 6.33 -3.42
C PRO A 7 -1.87 5.86 -4.70
N ARG A 8 -1.19 4.72 -4.60
CA ARG A 8 -0.46 4.05 -5.68
C ARG A 8 -0.83 2.58 -5.67
N LEU A 9 -1.22 2.06 -6.82
CA LEU A 9 -1.46 0.63 -7.00
C LEU A 9 -0.28 0.02 -7.76
N GLN A 10 0.50 -0.80 -7.07
CA GLN A 10 1.65 -1.49 -7.64
C GLN A 10 1.24 -2.90 -8.04
N VAL A 11 1.14 -3.15 -9.33
CA VAL A 11 0.87 -4.47 -9.90
C VAL A 11 2.21 -5.16 -10.18
N GLU A 12 2.44 -6.29 -9.52
CA GLU A 12 3.63 -7.13 -9.72
C GLU A 12 3.23 -8.39 -10.48
N ASN A 13 3.80 -8.58 -11.67
CA ASN A 13 3.73 -9.85 -12.38
C ASN A 13 4.68 -10.83 -11.70
N TRP A 14 4.11 -11.73 -10.92
CA TRP A 14 4.84 -12.65 -10.06
C TRP A 14 5.04 -14.00 -10.73
N SER A 15 6.29 -14.40 -10.94
CA SER A 15 6.62 -15.72 -11.43
C SER A 15 6.48 -16.76 -10.34
N LEU A 16 5.62 -17.76 -10.54
CA LEU A 16 5.53 -18.90 -9.62
C LEU A 16 6.72 -19.85 -9.74
N TYR A 17 7.45 -19.81 -10.87
CA TYR A 17 8.63 -20.64 -11.09
C TYR A 17 9.87 -20.05 -10.41
N TRP A 18 10.12 -18.75 -10.64
CA TRP A 18 11.29 -18.04 -10.11
C TRP A 18 11.05 -17.46 -8.71
N LYS A 19 9.77 -17.35 -8.29
CA LYS A 19 9.34 -16.77 -7.01
C LYS A 19 9.79 -15.32 -6.85
N GLU A 20 9.69 -14.55 -7.92
CA GLU A 20 10.06 -13.14 -7.98
C GLU A 20 9.16 -12.35 -8.95
N SER A 21 9.19 -11.01 -8.84
CA SER A 21 8.50 -10.12 -9.77
C SER A 21 9.28 -10.00 -11.08
N LEU A 22 8.66 -10.38 -12.19
CA LEU A 22 9.21 -10.21 -13.55
C LEU A 22 8.95 -8.81 -14.11
N LYS A 23 7.89 -8.16 -13.64
CA LYS A 23 7.50 -6.82 -14.09
C LYS A 23 6.68 -6.12 -13.01
N THR A 24 7.07 -4.89 -12.71
CA THR A 24 6.32 -4.02 -11.80
C THR A 24 5.72 -2.87 -12.60
N SER A 25 4.42 -2.63 -12.44
CA SER A 25 3.71 -1.47 -12.98
C SER A 25 3.04 -0.73 -11.84
N THR A 26 3.21 0.58 -11.77
CA THR A 26 2.61 1.40 -10.71
C THR A 26 1.61 2.38 -11.31
N GLU A 27 0.36 2.22 -10.94
CA GLU A 27 -0.71 3.17 -11.26
C GLU A 27 -0.79 4.26 -10.20
N CYS A 28 -0.89 5.49 -10.68
CA CYS A 28 -1.01 6.69 -9.87
C CYS A 28 -2.48 7.08 -9.75
N LEU A 29 -3.13 6.68 -8.64
CA LEU A 29 -4.53 6.97 -8.41
C LEU A 29 -4.75 8.43 -7.98
N GLU A 30 -6.01 8.87 -8.04
CA GLU A 30 -6.41 10.22 -7.64
C GLU A 30 -6.11 10.46 -6.15
N PRO A 31 -5.51 11.61 -5.80
CA PRO A 31 -5.29 11.96 -4.41
C PRO A 31 -6.60 12.10 -3.63
N ILE A 32 -6.60 11.65 -2.38
CA ILE A 32 -7.75 11.76 -1.47
C ILE A 32 -7.34 12.51 -0.20
N GLU A 33 -8.26 13.27 0.36
CA GLU A 33 -8.08 13.92 1.66
C GLU A 33 -8.73 13.08 2.74
N LEU A 34 -7.96 12.75 3.78
CA LEU A 34 -8.43 11.98 4.93
C LEU A 34 -8.30 12.81 6.21
N ASP A 35 -9.37 12.83 7.00
CA ASP A 35 -9.39 13.35 8.36
C ASP A 35 -9.15 12.20 9.35
N LEU A 36 -7.93 12.13 9.90
CA LEU A 36 -7.58 11.13 10.91
C LEU A 36 -7.82 11.69 12.33
N PRO A 37 -8.35 10.88 13.26
CA PRO A 37 -8.50 11.27 14.66
C PRO A 37 -7.11 11.54 15.27
N GLU A 38 -7.01 12.59 16.10
CA GLU A 38 -5.75 12.97 16.73
C GLU A 38 -5.39 12.10 17.95
N GLU A 39 -6.41 11.46 18.53
CA GLU A 39 -6.26 10.47 19.58
C GLU A 39 -6.05 9.08 18.94
N ALA A 40 -5.08 8.32 19.46
CA ALA A 40 -4.83 6.96 19.00
C ALA A 40 -6.02 6.05 19.33
N GLY A 41 -6.57 5.35 18.32
CA GLY A 41 -7.46 4.19 18.55
C GLY A 41 -8.91 4.30 18.10
N ALA A 42 -9.22 4.86 16.92
CA ALA A 42 -10.61 4.86 16.41
C ALA A 42 -10.83 4.28 15.00
N ALA A 43 -9.80 3.73 14.34
CA ALA A 43 -9.94 3.14 13.00
C ALA A 43 -9.60 1.63 12.98
N GLY A 44 -10.47 0.82 13.57
CA GLY A 44 -10.44 -0.65 13.46
C GLY A 44 -10.18 -1.35 14.79
N GLY A 45 -11.25 -1.86 15.41
CA GLY A 45 -11.20 -2.53 16.70
C GLY A 45 -10.28 -3.74 16.72
N VAL A 46 -9.19 -3.64 17.49
CA VAL A 46 -8.57 -4.78 18.16
C VAL A 46 -8.50 -4.41 19.64
N SER A 47 -9.50 -4.85 20.39
CA SER A 47 -9.48 -4.84 21.85
C SER A 47 -8.42 -5.84 22.32
N GLY A 48 -7.22 -5.33 22.63
CA GLY A 48 -6.12 -6.12 23.19
C GLY A 48 -5.18 -5.22 23.98
N GLU A 49 -5.05 -5.53 25.28
CA GLU A 49 -4.16 -4.90 26.26
C GLU A 49 -2.69 -4.85 25.81
N ALA A 50 -2.33 -3.84 25.03
CA ALA A 50 -0.97 -3.30 24.89
C ALA A 50 -1.02 -1.99 24.11
N ALA A 51 -1.92 -1.07 24.49
CA ALA A 51 -1.97 0.29 23.95
C ALA A 51 -0.71 1.06 24.41
N SER A 52 0.40 0.76 23.75
CA SER A 52 1.61 1.56 23.78
C SER A 52 1.21 2.98 23.41
N ARG A 53 1.62 3.94 24.26
CA ARG A 53 1.31 5.37 24.15
C ARG A 53 1.97 5.99 22.92
N VAL A 54 1.58 5.57 21.72
CA VAL A 54 1.95 6.23 20.48
C VAL A 54 1.06 7.46 20.37
N ALA A 55 1.66 8.64 20.48
CA ALA A 55 0.95 9.91 20.51
C ALA A 55 0.47 10.32 19.11
N GLY A 56 -0.62 9.69 18.66
CA GLY A 56 -1.35 10.05 17.43
C GLY A 56 -1.53 8.89 16.44
N PRO A 57 -2.15 9.17 15.28
CA PRO A 57 -2.44 8.14 14.28
C PRO A 57 -1.18 7.51 13.71
N THR A 58 -1.22 6.18 13.58
CA THR A 58 -0.12 5.37 13.06
C THR A 58 -0.20 5.17 11.55
N ALA A 59 0.87 4.64 10.95
CA ALA A 59 0.84 4.21 9.55
C ALA A 59 -0.23 3.13 9.30
N ALA A 60 -0.47 2.22 10.24
CA ALA A 60 -1.52 1.22 10.14
C ALA A 60 -2.93 1.85 10.11
N ASP A 61 -3.19 2.84 10.96
CA ASP A 61 -4.48 3.55 10.97
C ASP A 61 -4.74 4.25 9.63
N LEU A 62 -3.70 4.85 9.03
CA LEU A 62 -3.79 5.48 7.72
C LEU A 62 -4.07 4.47 6.60
N LEU A 63 -3.45 3.29 6.64
CA LEU A 63 -3.72 2.22 5.68
C LEU A 63 -5.17 1.75 5.77
N CYS A 64 -5.68 1.52 6.99
CA CYS A 64 -7.09 1.17 7.22
C CYS A 64 -8.04 2.26 6.68
N ALA A 65 -7.79 3.54 6.99
CA ALA A 65 -8.61 4.65 6.52
C ALA A 65 -8.55 4.79 4.99
N THR A 66 -7.37 4.60 4.38
CA THR A 66 -7.18 4.66 2.93
C THR A 66 -7.92 3.51 2.23
N ALA A 67 -7.80 2.29 2.76
CA ALA A 67 -8.49 1.12 2.23
C ALA A 67 -10.01 1.28 2.31
N ALA A 68 -10.54 1.80 3.42
CA ALA A 68 -11.96 2.09 3.57
C ALA A 68 -12.45 3.15 2.59
N ALA A 69 -11.68 4.24 2.39
CA ALA A 69 -12.04 5.32 1.48
C ALA A 69 -12.01 4.88 0.00
N LEU A 70 -11.08 4.00 -0.38
CA LEU A 70 -10.93 3.50 -1.75
C LEU A 70 -11.70 2.20 -2.03
N GLY A 71 -12.41 1.66 -1.04
CA GLY A 71 -13.12 0.38 -1.15
C GLY A 71 -12.20 -0.80 -1.41
N TRP A 72 -10.93 -0.72 -0.97
CA TRP A 72 -9.98 -1.80 -1.15
C TRP A 72 -10.28 -2.96 -0.21
N GLN A 73 -10.08 -4.18 -0.71
CA GLN A 73 -10.27 -5.38 0.09
C GLN A 73 -9.26 -5.45 1.25
N PRO A 74 -9.59 -6.07 2.39
CA PRO A 74 -8.62 -6.28 3.46
C PRO A 74 -7.40 -7.07 2.97
N VAL A 75 -6.21 -6.73 3.46
CA VAL A 75 -4.96 -7.44 3.08
C VAL A 75 -5.07 -8.95 3.30
N GLY A 76 -5.72 -9.38 4.38
CA GLY A 76 -5.94 -10.81 4.68
C GLY A 76 -6.82 -11.56 3.69
N SER A 77 -7.54 -10.86 2.81
CA SER A 77 -8.35 -11.46 1.74
C SER A 77 -7.63 -11.53 0.39
N LEU A 78 -6.42 -10.94 0.28
CA LEU A 78 -5.63 -10.99 -0.94
C LEU A 78 -5.03 -12.39 -1.16
N ILE A 79 -5.01 -12.82 -2.41
CA ILE A 79 -4.41 -14.11 -2.79
C ILE A 79 -2.88 -13.98 -2.70
N LYS A 80 -2.31 -14.63 -1.69
CA LYS A 80 -0.86 -14.74 -1.51
C LYS A 80 -0.31 -15.82 -2.45
N LEU A 81 0.49 -15.40 -3.43
CA LEU A 81 1.18 -16.32 -4.33
C LEU A 81 2.40 -16.95 -3.65
N ASP A 82 2.76 -18.18 -4.07
CA ASP A 82 3.90 -18.90 -3.51
C ASP A 82 5.20 -18.08 -3.66
N GLY A 83 6.01 -18.07 -2.61
CA GLY A 83 7.27 -17.32 -2.53
C GLY A 83 7.14 -15.84 -2.17
N PHE A 84 5.96 -15.23 -2.19
CA PHE A 84 5.82 -13.82 -1.82
C PHE A 84 5.91 -13.64 -0.29
N SER A 85 6.83 -12.78 0.16
CA SER A 85 7.05 -12.48 1.58
C SER A 85 7.06 -10.98 1.89
N GLY A 86 6.84 -10.13 0.89
CA GLY A 86 6.87 -8.68 1.03
C GLY A 86 5.62 -8.11 1.72
N PRO A 87 5.67 -6.83 2.15
CA PRO A 87 4.50 -6.15 2.68
C PRO A 87 3.52 -5.83 1.53
N TRP A 88 2.23 -6.12 1.77
CA TRP A 88 1.16 -5.80 0.82
C TRP A 88 0.89 -4.30 0.69
N GLU A 89 1.17 -3.54 1.74
CA GLU A 89 0.88 -2.11 1.80
C GLU A 89 2.05 -1.39 2.47
N ARG A 90 2.36 -0.18 1.99
CA ARG A 90 3.45 0.66 2.50
C ARG A 90 3.00 2.10 2.60
N VAL A 91 3.52 2.79 3.60
CA VAL A 91 3.28 4.22 3.81
C VAL A 91 4.60 4.96 3.67
N LEU A 92 4.64 5.93 2.74
CA LEU A 92 5.81 6.73 2.43
C LEU A 92 5.55 8.20 2.77
N VAL A 93 6.37 8.76 3.65
CA VAL A 93 6.36 10.18 4.02
C VAL A 93 7.70 10.79 3.68
N ARG A 94 7.71 11.82 2.81
CA ARG A 94 8.94 12.51 2.35
C ARG A 94 10.03 11.53 1.85
N GLY A 95 9.61 10.49 1.12
CA GLY A 95 10.51 9.47 0.58
C GLY A 95 11.03 8.43 1.59
N ARG A 96 10.52 8.41 2.83
CA ARG A 96 10.85 7.41 3.85
C ARG A 96 9.67 6.51 4.12
N GLU A 97 9.93 5.20 4.16
CA GLU A 97 8.93 4.20 4.55
C GLU A 97 8.73 4.23 6.06
N LEU A 98 7.47 4.22 6.50
CA LEU A 98 7.09 4.16 7.90
C LEU A 98 6.75 2.73 8.31
N ALA A 99 7.23 2.33 9.48
CA ALA A 99 6.78 1.08 10.09
C ALA A 99 5.30 1.18 10.48
N PRO A 100 4.53 0.08 10.47
CA PRO A 100 3.09 0.09 10.77
C PRO A 100 2.74 0.76 12.12
N THR A 101 3.61 0.60 13.12
CA THR A 101 3.45 1.14 14.48
C THR A 101 3.96 2.57 14.65
N GLN A 102 4.63 3.13 13.64
CA GLN A 102 5.22 4.46 13.72
C GLN A 102 4.12 5.52 13.59
N SER A 103 4.21 6.56 14.42
CA SER A 103 3.28 7.69 14.33
C SER A 103 3.55 8.56 13.11
N LEU A 104 2.49 9.05 12.47
CA LEU A 104 2.61 10.02 11.37
C LEU A 104 3.17 11.37 11.85
N ARG A 105 2.94 11.69 13.13
CA ARG A 105 3.36 12.96 13.74
C ARG A 105 4.87 13.03 13.97
N GLU A 106 5.48 11.95 14.44
CA GLU A 106 6.94 11.88 14.61
C GLU A 106 7.65 11.88 13.25
N ALA A 107 7.09 11.15 12.27
CA ALA A 107 7.63 11.05 10.92
C ALA A 107 7.75 12.40 10.20
N THR A 108 6.86 13.35 10.52
CA THR A 108 6.87 14.70 9.95
C THR A 108 7.71 15.70 10.74
N SER A 109 7.98 15.41 12.01
CA SER A 109 8.75 16.30 12.90
C SER A 109 10.26 16.07 12.81
N ALA A 110 10.71 14.91 12.33
CA ALA A 110 12.14 14.64 12.14
C ALA A 110 12.75 15.57 11.07
N PRO A 111 13.95 16.13 11.30
CA PRO A 111 14.60 17.01 10.34
C PRO A 111 14.84 16.25 9.03
N ALA A 112 14.22 16.72 7.97
CA ALA A 112 14.42 16.19 6.63
C ALA A 112 15.88 16.46 6.24
N ALA A 113 16.68 15.41 6.09
CA ALA A 113 18.00 15.51 5.50
C ALA A 113 17.83 15.96 4.04
N LYS A 114 18.05 17.26 3.79
CA LYS A 114 18.38 17.90 2.51
C LYS A 114 17.89 17.16 1.25
N VAL A 115 16.57 17.05 1.08
CA VAL A 115 15.96 16.72 -0.22
C VAL A 115 15.30 17.98 -0.74
N VAL A 116 15.74 18.42 -1.91
CA VAL A 116 15.20 19.57 -2.64
C VAL A 116 13.79 19.22 -3.11
N ALA A 117 12.77 19.68 -2.39
CA ALA A 117 11.41 19.80 -2.88
C ALA A 117 10.92 21.23 -2.59
N PRO A 118 10.25 21.89 -3.54
CA PRO A 118 9.82 23.27 -3.38
C PRO A 118 8.69 23.36 -2.35
N GLU A 119 8.77 24.44 -1.58
CA GLU A 119 7.71 24.99 -0.73
C GLU A 119 7.13 24.11 0.37
N ALA A 120 7.58 24.43 1.59
CA ALA A 120 6.74 24.42 2.78
C ALA A 120 5.56 25.40 2.59
N ALA A 121 4.53 24.98 1.87
CA ALA A 121 3.22 25.61 1.95
C ALA A 121 2.51 25.04 3.18
N ALA A 122 1.79 25.88 3.93
CA ALA A 122 0.95 25.55 5.07
C ALA A 122 -0.29 24.73 4.66
N GLY A 123 -0.08 23.64 3.91
CA GLY A 123 -1.09 22.74 3.37
C GLY A 123 -1.14 21.40 4.12
N PRO A 124 -2.13 20.56 3.80
CA PRO A 124 -2.30 19.25 4.43
C PRO A 124 -1.07 18.35 4.23
N MET A 125 -0.75 17.55 5.25
CA MET A 125 0.37 16.61 5.22
C MET A 125 0.23 15.67 4.02
N THR A 126 1.20 15.68 3.09
CA THR A 126 1.17 14.77 1.93
C THR A 126 1.83 13.43 2.26
N VAL A 127 1.12 12.34 2.01
CA VAL A 127 1.58 10.96 2.23
C VAL A 127 1.33 10.14 0.98
N THR A 128 2.24 9.23 0.64
CA THR A 128 2.01 8.25 -0.44
C THR A 128 1.70 6.90 0.19
N VAL A 129 0.57 6.31 -0.18
CA VAL A 129 0.21 4.94 0.20
C VAL A 129 0.39 4.05 -1.01
N VAL A 130 1.17 3.00 -0.88
CA VAL A 130 1.39 2.02 -1.94
C VAL A 130 0.73 0.72 -1.55
N ARG A 131 -0.10 0.17 -2.43
CA ARG A 131 -0.68 -1.16 -2.29
C ARG A 131 -0.19 -2.07 -3.40
N ILE A 132 0.28 -3.25 -3.04
CA ILE A 132 0.76 -4.26 -3.96
C ILE A 132 -0.38 -5.21 -4.32
N VAL A 133 -0.51 -5.51 -5.60
CA VAL A 133 -1.38 -6.56 -6.13
C VAL A 133 -0.52 -7.50 -6.96
N LEU A 134 -0.57 -8.78 -6.64
CA LEU A 134 0.14 -9.79 -7.39
C LEU A 134 -0.72 -10.29 -8.55
N LYS A 135 -0.17 -10.25 -9.75
CA LYS A 135 -0.70 -10.94 -10.91
C LYS A 135 0.20 -12.15 -11.16
N ALA A 136 -0.36 -13.35 -11.05
CA ALA A 136 0.41 -14.55 -11.33
C ALA A 136 0.83 -14.57 -12.82
N ASP A 137 2.12 -14.80 -13.06
CA ASP A 137 2.72 -14.89 -14.39
C ASP A 137 3.45 -16.23 -14.54
N GLY A 138 3.29 -16.87 -15.69
CA GLY A 138 3.84 -18.20 -15.93
C GLY A 138 3.14 -18.95 -17.05
N TRP A 139 3.93 -19.75 -17.78
CA TRP A 139 3.41 -20.76 -18.70
C TRP A 139 2.49 -21.71 -17.93
N LYS A 140 1.25 -21.92 -18.39
CA LYS A 140 0.14 -22.69 -17.77
C LYS A 140 -0.89 -21.91 -16.92
N ILE A 141 -0.74 -20.62 -16.67
CA ILE A 141 -1.85 -19.84 -16.11
C ILE A 141 -2.81 -19.48 -17.25
N ARG A 142 -3.92 -20.22 -17.36
CA ARG A 142 -5.01 -19.87 -18.29
C ARG A 142 -5.66 -18.58 -17.82
N GLN A 143 -5.50 -17.49 -18.58
CA GLN A 143 -6.17 -16.23 -18.27
C GLN A 143 -7.64 -16.32 -18.68
N ALA A 144 -8.55 -15.70 -17.92
CA ALA A 144 -9.96 -15.63 -18.32
C ALA A 144 -10.07 -14.78 -19.60
N GLY A 145 -10.39 -15.42 -20.74
CA GLY A 145 -10.38 -14.81 -22.07
C GLY A 145 -9.30 -15.38 -23.01
N ASP A 146 -8.46 -16.29 -22.54
CA ASP A 146 -7.45 -16.99 -23.34
C ASP A 146 -8.11 -18.18 -24.06
N PHE A 147 -8.84 -17.87 -25.16
CA PHE A 147 -9.54 -18.83 -26.02
C PHE A 147 -8.77 -19.10 -27.34
N LEU A 148 -7.50 -18.69 -27.41
CA LEU A 148 -6.62 -18.90 -28.56
C LEU A 148 -5.50 -19.84 -28.13
N SER A 149 -5.23 -20.98 -28.73
CA SER A 149 -5.86 -21.74 -29.80
C SER A 149 -5.26 -23.14 -29.64
N ASP A 150 -6.06 -24.16 -29.35
CA ASP A 150 -5.65 -25.53 -29.70
C ASP A 150 -5.58 -25.54 -31.24
N SER A 151 -4.42 -25.16 -31.79
CA SER A 151 -4.01 -25.69 -33.09
C SER A 151 -3.50 -27.10 -32.83
N ASP A 152 -4.46 -27.97 -32.51
CA ASP A 152 -4.43 -29.36 -32.95
C ASP A 152 -4.85 -29.28 -34.43
N ASP A 153 -3.87 -29.06 -35.31
CA ASP A 153 -4.04 -29.29 -36.74
C ASP A 153 -3.14 -30.48 -37.10
N ASP A 154 -3.82 -31.60 -37.32
CA ASP A 154 -3.33 -32.89 -37.79
C ASP A 154 -2.20 -32.79 -38.82
N MET A 155 -1.10 -33.53 -38.59
CA MET A 155 -0.35 -34.32 -39.58
C MET A 155 0.71 -35.22 -38.92
#